data_AF-A0A2J8VKS3-F1
#
_entry.id   AF-A0A2J8VKS3-F1
#
_cell.length_a   1.000
_cell.length_b   1.000
_cell.length_c   1.000
_cell.angle_alpha   90.00
_cell.angle_beta   90.00
_cell.angle_gamma   90.00
#
_symmetry.space_group_name_H-M   'P 1'
#
loop_
_entity.id
_entity.type
_entity.pdbx_description
1 polymer ?
#
loop_
_entity_poly.entity_id
_entity_poly.type
_entity_poly.pdbx_seq_one_letter_code
_entity_poly.pdbx_strand_id
1 'polypeptide(L)'
;STGNELAIRFKTDLSINGRGFNASWQAVPGGCGGIFQAPSGEIHSPNYPSPYRSNTDCSWVIRVDRNHRVLLNFTDFDLEPQDSCIMV
;
A
#
# COMPACT_ATOMS: atom_id res chain seq x y z
N SER A 1 6.68 -3.31 -9.78
CA SER A 1 6.25 -1.91 -9.67
C SER A 1 6.57 -1.46 -8.26
N THR A 2 7.11 -0.26 -8.07
CA THR A 2 7.36 0.34 -6.74
C THR A 2 6.16 1.12 -6.22
N GLY A 3 5.06 1.18 -6.99
CA GLY A 3 3.77 1.75 -6.58
C GLY A 3 2.58 0.90 -7.03
N ASN A 4 1.37 1.39 -6.80
CA ASN A 4 0.11 0.73 -7.16
C ASN A 4 -0.35 1.03 -8.61
N GLU A 5 0.50 1.66 -9.43
CA GLU A 5 0.19 2.03 -10.81
C GLU A 5 1.06 1.25 -11.81
N LEU A 6 0.48 0.97 -12.98
CA LEU A 6 1.11 0.28 -14.09
C LEU A 6 0.68 0.96 -15.40
N ALA A 7 1.65 1.39 -16.21
CA ALA A 7 1.39 1.92 -17.55
C ALA A 7 1.97 0.98 -18.61
N ILE A 8 1.14 0.60 -19.59
CA ILE A 8 1.55 -0.24 -20.72
C ILE A 8 1.46 0.59 -22.00
N ARG A 9 2.56 0.63 -22.77
CA ARG A 9 2.60 1.28 -24.09
C ARG A 9 3.02 0.29 -25.16
N PHE A 10 2.10 -0.02 -26.06
CA PHE A 10 2.36 -0.80 -27.26
C PHE A 10 2.45 0.12 -28.49
N LYS A 11 3.46 -0.07 -29.32
CA LYS A 11 3.72 0.71 -30.54
C LYS A 11 4.00 -0.24 -31.71
N THR A 12 3.41 0.02 -32.86
CA THR A 12 3.59 -0.75 -34.10
C THR A 12 3.94 0.18 -35.28
N ASP A 13 4.41 -0.40 -36.38
CA ASP A 13 4.62 0.27 -37.66
C ASP A 13 3.64 -0.25 -38.74
N LEU A 14 3.90 0.08 -40.01
CA LEU A 14 3.01 -0.20 -41.15
C LEU A 14 3.23 -1.58 -41.80
N SER A 15 4.13 -2.42 -41.27
CA SER A 15 4.63 -3.62 -41.97
C SER A 15 4.59 -4.86 -41.10
N ILE A 16 3.90 -5.92 -41.56
CA ILE A 16 3.86 -7.28 -40.99
C ILE A 16 3.31 -7.32 -39.55
N ASN A 17 2.12 -7.91 -39.37
CA ASN A 17 1.49 -8.07 -38.06
C ASN A 17 1.85 -9.43 -37.42
N GLY A 18 2.14 -9.42 -36.11
CA GLY A 18 2.29 -10.62 -35.29
C GLY A 18 1.08 -10.85 -34.37
N ARG A 19 1.13 -11.91 -33.54
CA ARG A 19 0.03 -12.27 -32.61
C ARG A 19 -0.19 -11.30 -31.44
N GLY A 20 0.59 -10.22 -31.34
CA GLY A 20 0.51 -9.25 -30.24
C GLY A 20 1.14 -9.78 -28.95
N PHE A 21 0.67 -9.26 -27.81
CA PHE A 21 1.08 -9.69 -26.47
C PHE A 21 -0.14 -10.12 -25.65
N ASN A 22 0.08 -11.08 -24.75
CA ASN A 22 -0.85 -11.38 -23.67
C ASN A 22 -0.14 -11.04 -22.37
N ALA A 23 -0.75 -10.19 -21.55
CA ALA A 23 -0.20 -9.80 -20.26
C ALA A 23 -1.21 -10.14 -19.17
N SER A 24 -0.76 -10.87 -18.16
CA SER A 24 -1.45 -11.01 -16.89
C SER A 24 -0.74 -10.14 -15.86
N TRP A 25 -1.53 -9.47 -15.03
CA TRP A 25 -1.05 -8.77 -13.86
C TRP A 25 -1.86 -9.26 -12.67
N GLN A 26 -1.21 -9.33 -11.52
CA GLN A 26 -1.85 -9.61 -10.26
C GLN A 26 -1.29 -8.63 -9.25
N ALA A 27 -2.17 -7.90 -8.56
CA ALA A 27 -1.75 -7.16 -7.38
C ALA A 27 -1.21 -8.18 -6.38
N VAL A 28 0.04 -8.02 -5.95
CA VAL A 28 0.64 -8.90 -4.94
C VAL A 28 -0.10 -8.64 -3.62
N PRO A 29 -0.88 -9.60 -3.10
CA PRO A 29 -1.47 -9.46 -1.78
C PRO A 29 -0.33 -9.38 -0.77
N GLY A 30 -0.34 -8.35 0.08
CA GLY A 30 0.81 -8.01 0.93
C GLY A 30 1.31 -6.57 0.78
N GLY A 31 0.72 -5.79 -0.13
CA GLY A 31 0.74 -4.33 0.00
C GLY A 31 -0.07 -3.90 1.23
N CYS A 32 0.49 -2.98 2.00
CA CYS A 32 -0.18 -2.30 3.11
C CYS A 32 -0.79 -0.98 2.64
N GLY A 33 -1.74 -0.43 3.40
CA GLY A 33 -2.40 0.83 3.06
C GLY A 33 -3.78 0.67 2.41
N GLY A 34 -4.26 1.76 1.82
CA GLY A 34 -5.58 1.84 1.18
C GLY A 34 -6.58 2.68 1.96
N ILE A 35 -7.86 2.61 1.59
CA ILE A 35 -8.93 3.38 2.25
C ILE A 35 -9.56 2.54 3.35
N PHE A 36 -9.52 3.05 4.58
CA PHE A 36 -10.24 2.47 5.72
C PHE A 36 -11.54 3.23 5.92
N GLN A 37 -12.69 2.57 5.70
CA GLN A 37 -14.01 3.16 5.84
C GLN A 37 -14.91 2.22 6.65
N ALA A 38 -14.78 2.29 7.96
CA ALA A 38 -15.61 1.57 8.92
C ALA A 38 -15.76 2.42 10.20
N PRO A 39 -16.85 2.24 10.99
CA PRO A 39 -17.03 2.94 12.26
C PRO A 39 -15.94 2.64 13.29
N SER A 40 -15.35 1.44 13.22
CA SER A 40 -14.24 0.98 14.06
C SER A 40 -13.49 -0.18 13.39
N GLY A 41 -12.29 -0.47 13.87
CA GLY A 41 -11.50 -1.64 13.48
C GLY A 41 -10.02 -1.41 13.75
N GLU A 42 -9.19 -2.31 13.24
CA GLU A 42 -7.76 -2.35 13.52
C GLU A 42 -6.94 -2.25 12.23
N ILE A 43 -5.79 -1.58 12.32
CA ILE A 43 -4.81 -1.46 11.25
C ILE A 43 -3.52 -2.08 11.77
N HIS A 44 -2.93 -2.97 10.98
CA HIS A 44 -1.71 -3.67 11.32
C HIS A 44 -0.61 -3.34 10.30
N SER A 45 0.64 -3.38 10.75
CA SER A 45 1.79 -3.37 9.86
C SER A 45 1.79 -4.65 8.99
N PRO A 46 2.39 -4.61 7.79
CA PRO A 46 2.51 -5.81 6.99
C PRO A 46 3.33 -6.86 7.73
N ASN A 47 2.84 -8.09 7.73
CA ASN A 47 3.39 -9.26 8.43
C ASN A 47 3.23 -9.29 9.96
N TYR A 48 2.57 -8.31 10.58
CA TYR A 48 2.28 -8.37 12.02
C TYR A 48 1.65 -9.73 12.41
N PRO A 49 2.11 -10.42 13.47
CA PRO A 49 3.03 -9.93 14.52
C PRO A 49 4.53 -10.09 14.21
N SER A 50 4.90 -10.58 13.02
CA SER A 50 6.30 -10.60 12.60
C SER A 50 6.77 -9.22 12.15
N PRO A 51 8.09 -8.96 12.13
CA PRO A 51 8.65 -7.69 11.67
C PRO A 51 8.21 -7.36 10.23
N TYR A 52 7.99 -6.07 9.99
CA TYR A 52 7.81 -5.55 8.64
C TYR A 52 9.12 -5.65 7.85
N ARG A 53 9.04 -5.68 6.51
CA ARG A 53 10.22 -5.73 5.65
C ARG A 53 10.86 -4.34 5.55
N SER A 54 12.18 -4.24 5.48
CA SER A 54 12.83 -2.95 5.22
C SER A 54 12.38 -2.36 3.88
N ASN A 55 12.33 -1.03 3.78
CA ASN A 55 11.78 -0.29 2.62
C ASN A 55 10.29 -0.55 2.35
N THR A 56 9.52 -0.85 3.40
CA THR A 56 8.06 -0.89 3.32
C THR A 56 7.52 0.55 3.31
N ASP A 57 6.67 0.86 2.32
CA ASP A 57 5.93 2.13 2.24
C ASP A 57 4.42 1.83 2.28
N CYS A 58 3.76 2.30 3.35
CA CYS A 58 2.33 2.10 3.61
C CYS A 58 1.63 3.43 3.80
N SER A 59 0.47 3.61 3.18
CA SER A 59 -0.38 4.78 3.42
C SER A 59 -1.84 4.38 3.57
N TRP A 60 -2.44 4.71 4.71
CA TRP A 60 -3.87 4.48 4.99
C TRP A 60 -4.63 5.80 4.99
N VAL A 61 -5.75 5.83 4.27
CA VAL A 61 -6.70 6.94 4.24
C VAL A 61 -7.93 6.55 5.03
N ILE A 62 -8.06 7.07 6.26
CA ILE A 62 -9.23 6.82 7.10
C ILE A 62 -10.34 7.79 6.70
N ARG A 63 -11.44 7.27 6.18
CA ARG A 63 -12.62 8.05 5.77
C ARG A 63 -13.74 7.89 6.79
N VAL A 64 -14.20 9.03 7.32
CA VAL A 64 -15.34 9.11 8.22
C VAL A 64 -16.40 10.06 7.65
N ASP A 65 -17.66 9.83 8.02
CA ASP A 65 -18.76 10.69 7.62
C ASP A 65 -18.65 12.09 8.26
N ARG A 66 -19.40 13.05 7.71
CA ARG A 66 -19.49 14.40 8.31
C ARG A 66 -19.91 14.29 9.79
N ASN A 67 -19.36 15.17 10.61
CA ASN A 67 -19.57 15.26 12.05
C ASN A 67 -19.01 14.08 12.87
N HIS A 68 -18.22 13.19 12.28
CA HIS A 68 -17.47 12.17 13.01
C HIS A 68 -16.01 12.58 13.19
N ARG A 69 -15.34 12.00 14.19
CA ARG A 69 -13.91 12.18 14.48
C ARG A 69 -13.23 10.83 14.53
N VAL A 70 -12.00 10.78 14.05
CA VAL A 70 -11.15 9.60 14.16
C VAL A 70 -10.44 9.62 15.51
N LEU A 71 -10.53 8.52 16.25
CA LEU A 71 -9.69 8.24 17.42
C LEU A 71 -8.72 7.13 17.03
N LEU A 72 -7.42 7.40 17.13
CA LEU A 72 -6.36 6.42 16.89
C LEU A 72 -5.73 6.04 18.23
N ASN A 73 -5.59 4.74 18.46
CA ASN A 73 -4.91 4.19 19.62
C ASN A 73 -3.86 3.18 19.16
N PHE A 74 -2.61 3.40 19.54
CA PHE A 74 -1.51 2.47 19.28
C PHE A 74 -1.43 1.48 20.43
N THR A 75 -1.68 0.20 20.14
CA THR A 75 -1.66 -0.89 21.12
C THR A 75 -0.34 -1.64 21.15
N ASP A 76 0.40 -1.63 20.03
CA ASP A 76 1.75 -2.18 19.88
C ASP A 76 2.52 -1.31 18.87
N PHE A 77 3.78 -0.96 19.19
CA PHE A 77 4.60 -0.06 18.39
C PHE A 77 6.09 -0.36 18.57
N ASP A 78 6.71 -0.92 17.54
CA ASP A 78 8.13 -1.23 17.48
C ASP A 78 8.67 -0.90 16.07
N LEU A 79 9.68 -0.03 16.00
CA LEU A 79 10.27 0.47 14.75
C LEU A 79 11.81 0.45 14.82
N GLU A 80 12.46 0.50 13.65
CA GLU A 80 13.92 0.63 13.58
C GLU A 80 14.38 1.92 14.29
N PRO A 81 15.41 1.86 15.15
CA PRO A 81 15.92 3.04 15.84
C PRO A 81 16.56 4.00 14.83
N GLN A 82 16.13 5.26 14.83
CA GLN A 82 16.78 6.35 14.08
C GLN A 82 17.02 7.55 14.98
N ASP A 83 18.25 8.09 14.95
CA ASP A 83 18.67 9.24 15.75
C ASP A 83 17.81 10.51 15.53
N SER A 84 17.10 10.61 14.40
CA SER A 84 16.24 11.74 14.04
C SER A 84 14.74 11.50 14.22
N CYS A 85 14.31 10.30 14.61
CA CYS A 85 12.90 9.95 14.83
C CYS A 85 12.73 9.42 16.24
N ILE A 86 12.80 10.33 17.21
CA ILE A 86 12.55 10.02 18.63
C ILE A 86 11.11 10.41 18.94
N MET A 87 10.30 9.44 19.37
CA MET A 87 9.10 9.76 20.15
C MET A 87 9.55 9.99 21.58
N VAL A 88 9.57 11.26 22.01
CA VAL A 88 9.79 11.66 23.41
C VAL A 88 8.43 11.84 24.08
#